data_AF-A0A7W3N302-F1
#
_entry.id   AF-A0A7W3N302-F1
#
_cell.length_a   1.000
_cell.length_b   1.000
_cell.length_c   1.000
_cell.angle_alpha   90.00
_cell.angle_beta   90.00
_cell.angle_gamma   90.00
#
_symmetry.space_group_name_H-M   'P 1'
#
loop_
_entity.id
_entity.type
_entity.pdbx_description
1 polymer ?
#
loop_
_entity_poly.entity_id
_entity_poly.type
_entity_poly.pdbx_seq_one_letter_code
_entity_poly.pdbx_strand_id
1 'polypeptide(L)' 'MTISPDEERPVDLVDDEIEILPDQTVDDTDTGWGEWRGDDDSRLLSERPPHW' A
#
# COMPACT_ATOMS: atom_id res chain seq x y z
N MET A 1 17.06 18.17 24.89
CA MET A 1 16.46 17.42 23.78
C MET A 1 15.84 16.17 24.34
N THR A 2 14.53 15.98 24.20
CA THR A 2 13.90 14.67 24.39
C THR A 2 14.12 13.89 23.10
N ILE A 3 14.61 12.65 23.22
CA ILE A 3 14.75 11.76 22.08
C ILE A 3 13.36 11.51 21.48
N SER A 4 13.25 11.61 20.15
CA SER A 4 12.00 11.32 19.45
C SER A 4 11.79 9.82 19.36
N PRO A 5 10.54 9.32 19.28
CA PRO A 5 10.26 7.88 19.20
C PRO A 5 10.95 7.17 18.04
N ASP A 6 11.35 7.91 17.02
CA ASP A 6 12.12 7.39 15.89
C ASP A 6 13.57 7.08 16.25
N GLU A 7 14.19 7.91 17.10
CA GLU A 7 15.55 7.73 17.61
C GLU A 7 15.65 6.56 18.62
N GLU A 8 14.53 6.10 19.16
CA GLU A 8 14.44 4.90 20.02
C GLU A 8 14.35 3.59 19.24
N ARG A 9 14.16 3.64 17.91
CA ARG A 9 14.01 2.47 17.04
C ARG A 9 15.11 2.44 15.97
N PRO A 10 16.38 2.27 16.36
CA PRO A 10 17.48 2.25 15.41
C PRO A 10 17.31 1.11 14.40
N VAL A 11 17.38 1.43 13.11
CA VAL A 11 17.44 0.45 12.02
C VAL A 11 18.93 0.18 11.73
N ASP A 12 19.34 -1.08 11.88
CA ASP A 12 20.71 -1.50 11.58
C ASP A 12 20.86 -1.67 10.05
N LEU A 13 21.49 -0.71 9.39
CA LEU A 13 21.69 -0.68 7.93
C LEU A 13 23.09 -1.20 7.53
N VAL A 14 23.69 -2.08 8.35
CA VAL A 14 24.97 -2.71 8.04
C VAL A 14 24.96 -3.36 6.65
N ASP A 15 26.08 -3.18 5.93
CA ASP A 15 26.39 -3.50 4.51
C ASP A 15 26.16 -4.95 4.04
N ASP A 16 25.28 -5.72 4.68
CA ASP A 16 24.77 -6.97 4.15
C ASP A 16 23.85 -6.64 2.97
N GLU A 17 24.42 -6.67 1.77
CA GLU A 17 23.77 -6.66 0.45
C GLU A 17 22.29 -6.25 0.53
N ILE A 18 22.05 -4.94 0.67
CA ILE A 18 20.69 -4.39 0.76
C ILE A 18 19.93 -4.94 -0.45
N GLU A 19 19.02 -5.87 -0.21
CA GLU A 19 18.19 -6.45 -1.26
C GLU A 19 17.34 -5.30 -1.81
N ILE A 20 17.80 -4.72 -2.92
CA ILE A 20 17.08 -3.66 -3.61
C ILE A 20 15.81 -4.32 -4.14
N LEU A 21 14.70 -4.03 -3.45
CA LEU A 21 13.40 -4.47 -3.91
C LEU A 21 13.18 -3.92 -5.34
N PRO A 22 12.52 -4.69 -6.21
CA PRO A 22 12.14 -4.19 -7.52
C PRO A 22 11.27 -2.93 -7.38
N ASP A 23 11.31 -2.06 -8.39
CA ASP A 23 10.50 -0.82 -8.44
C ASP A 23 8.99 -1.09 -8.30
N GLN A 24 8.56 -2.33 -8.56
CA GLN A 24 7.19 -2.82 -8.46
C GLN A 24 7.17 -4.17 -7.75
N THR A 25 6.26 -4.35 -6.79
CA THR A 25 6.12 -5.63 -6.08
C THR A 25 5.43 -6.66 -6.97
N VAL A 26 5.64 -7.96 -6.73
CA VAL A 26 5.01 -9.03 -7.54
C VAL A 26 3.49 -9.05 -7.36
N ASP A 27 3.03 -8.58 -6.21
CA ASP A 27 1.63 -8.33 -5.84
C ASP A 27 1.08 -7.01 -6.37
N ASP A 28 1.92 -6.12 -6.91
CA ASP A 28 1.50 -4.90 -7.61
C ASP A 28 0.98 -5.29 -9.00
N THR A 29 -0.23 -5.81 -9.00
CA THR A 29 -1.02 -5.93 -10.21
C THR A 29 -1.95 -4.72 -10.24
N ASP A 30 -1.89 -3.92 -11.31
CA ASP A 30 -2.95 -2.92 -11.65
C ASP A 30 -4.35 -3.57 -11.62
N THR A 31 -4.38 -4.90 -11.72
CA THR A 31 -5.53 -5.75 -11.45
C THR A 31 -5.95 -5.75 -9.97
N GLY A 32 -7.11 -5.17 -9.68
CA GLY A 32 -7.76 -5.27 -8.35
C GLY A 32 -8.11 -3.92 -7.75
N TRP A 33 -7.47 -2.85 -8.23
CA TRP A 33 -7.86 -1.46 -7.96
C TRP A 33 -8.75 -0.94 -9.09
N GLY A 34 -9.92 -1.56 -9.27
CA GLY A 34 -10.92 -1.10 -10.24
C GLY A 34 -10.79 -1.67 -11.66
N GLU A 35 -9.96 -2.69 -11.88
CA GLU A 35 -9.91 -3.42 -13.16
C GLU A 35 -11.31 -3.97 -13.52
N TRP A 36 -11.78 -3.53 -14.69
CA TRP A 36 -13.16 -3.59 -15.17
C TRP A 36 -13.56 -5.01 -15.62
N ARG A 37 -13.68 -5.93 -14.66
CA ARG A 37 -14.24 -7.28 -14.91
C ARG A 37 -15.77 -7.25 -14.80
N GLY A 38 -16.41 -6.81 -15.88
CA GLY A 38 -17.86 -6.91 -16.03
C GLY A 38 -18.60 -5.75 -15.36
N ASP A 39 -19.12 -4.89 -16.23
CA ASP A 39 -19.96 -3.73 -15.97
C ASP A 39 -21.20 -4.11 -15.11
N ASP A 40 -21.10 -3.99 -13.79
CA ASP A 40 -22.26 -3.77 -12.94
C ASP A 40 -21.89 -2.97 -11.67
N ASP A 41 -21.54 -1.70 -11.89
CA ASP A 41 -21.33 -0.71 -10.83
C ASP A 41 -22.65 -0.37 -10.09
N SER A 42 -23.80 -0.92 -10.52
CA SER A 42 -25.11 -0.68 -9.89
C SER A 42 -25.12 -1.11 -8.43
N ARG A 43 -24.42 -2.20 -8.08
CA ARG A 43 -24.26 -2.64 -6.69
C ARG A 43 -23.57 -1.58 -5.84
N LEU A 44 -22.47 -1.00 -6.34
CA LEU A 44 -21.68 0.01 -5.64
C LEU A 44 -22.47 1.31 -5.42
N LEU A 45 -23.26 1.72 -6.41
CA LEU A 45 -24.15 2.88 -6.30
C LEU A 45 -25.30 2.64 -5.32
N SER A 46 -25.84 1.41 -5.27
CA SER A 46 -26.91 1.04 -4.35
C SER A 46 -26.46 0.97 -2.89
N GLU A 47 -25.19 0.65 -2.65
CA GLU A 47 -24.59 0.48 -1.32
C GLU A 47 -23.89 1.75 -0.82
N ARG A 48 -23.92 2.85 -1.58
CA ARG A 48 -23.25 4.11 -1.22
C ARG A 48 -23.69 4.61 0.16
N PRO A 49 -22.78 4.67 1.16
CA PRO A 49 -23.02 5.31 2.44
C PRO A 49 -23.53 6.75 2.29
N PRO A 50 -24.40 7.20 3.22
CA PRO A 50 -25.09 8.49 3.11
C PRO A 50 -24.19 9.74 3.28
N HIS A 51 -22.90 9.55 3.55
CA HIS A 51 -21.93 10.63 3.76
C HIS A 51 -20.63 10.30 3.03
N TRP A 52 -20.63 10.53 1.73
CA TRP A 52 -19.41 10.68 0.94
C TRP A 52 -19.18 12.16 0.67
#